data_AF-A0A9E5WKD9-F1
#
_entry.id   AF-A0A9E5WKD9-F1
#
_cell.length_a   1.000
_cell.length_b   1.000
_cell.length_c   1.000
_cell.angle_alpha   90.00
_cell.angle_beta   90.00
_cell.angle_gamma   90.00
#
_symmetry.space_group_name_H-M   'P 1'
#
loop_
_entity.id
_entity.type
_entity.pdbx_description
1 polymer ?
#
loop_
_entity_poly.entity_id
_entity_poly.type
_entity_poly.pdbx_seq_one_letter_code
_entity_poly.pdbx_strand_id
1 'polypeptide(L)'
;MQSFRLIAIVTAALVLAACEKTNKTIDIGINTHSVSQLKAGIWIDPQGCDQWIIDDGVEGYLSARLDKYGKPVCSGIAAPTQTVGKFKNWVPDPL
;
A
#
# COMPACT_ATOMS: atom_id res chain seq x y z
N MET A 1 -8.02 40.29 -20.66
CA MET A 1 -8.06 40.01 -19.20
C MET A 1 -9.04 38.90 -18.81
N GLN A 2 -10.24 38.79 -19.43
CA GLN A 2 -11.21 37.72 -19.11
C GLN A 2 -10.71 36.30 -19.47
N SER A 3 -10.03 36.13 -20.61
CA SER A 3 -9.55 34.82 -21.07
C SER A 3 -8.51 34.19 -20.13
N PHE A 4 -7.65 34.99 -19.51
CA PHE A 4 -6.67 34.52 -18.52
C PHE A 4 -7.33 33.99 -17.24
N ARG A 5 -8.44 34.62 -16.81
CA ARG A 5 -9.20 34.17 -15.63
C ARG A 5 -9.89 32.83 -15.90
N LEU A 6 -10.46 32.66 -17.09
CA LEU A 6 -11.09 31.41 -17.50
C LEU A 6 -10.08 30.26 -17.58
N ILE A 7 -8.91 30.49 -18.19
CA ILE A 7 -7.85 29.48 -18.26
C ILE A 7 -7.42 29.06 -16.85
N ALA A 8 -7.18 30.01 -15.95
CA ALA A 8 -6.77 29.73 -14.58
C ALA A 8 -7.82 28.92 -13.78
N ILE A 9 -9.11 29.22 -13.97
CA ILE A 9 -10.20 28.48 -13.31
C ILE A 9 -10.29 27.05 -13.84
N VAL A 10 -10.19 26.86 -15.16
CA VAL A 10 -10.25 25.52 -15.77
C VAL A 10 -9.04 24.67 -15.37
N THR A 11 -7.83 25.26 -15.33
CA THR A 11 -6.63 24.53 -14.87
C THR A 11 -6.73 24.17 -13.39
N ALA A 12 -7.20 25.08 -12.53
CA ALA A 12 -7.42 24.78 -11.12
C ALA A 12 -8.44 23.63 -10.94
N ALA A 13 -9.58 23.68 -11.65
CA ALA A 13 -10.59 22.64 -11.57
C ALA A 13 -10.06 21.27 -12.01
N LEU A 14 -9.24 21.20 -13.06
CA LEU A 14 -8.62 19.96 -13.52
C LEU A 14 -7.62 19.39 -12.52
N VAL A 15 -6.80 20.25 -11.88
CA VAL A 15 -5.83 19.81 -10.85
C VAL A 15 -6.53 19.26 -9.61
N LEU A 16 -7.62 19.89 -9.17
CA LEU A 16 -8.39 19.45 -8.00
C LEU A 16 -9.22 18.17 -8.24
N ALA A 17 -9.52 17.83 -9.50
CA ALA A 17 -10.34 16.65 -9.84
C ALA A 17 -9.56 15.32 -9.82
N ALA A 18 -8.24 15.33 -9.61
CA ALA A 18 -7.39 14.13 -9.75
C ALA A 18 -7.48 13.12 -8.57
N CYS A 19 -8.57 13.09 -7.82
CA CYS A 19 -8.75 12.12 -6.74
C CYS A 19 -9.42 10.84 -7.28
N GLU A 20 -8.64 9.78 -7.46
CA GLU A 20 -9.16 8.46 -7.82
C GLU A 20 -9.12 7.49 -6.63
N LYS A 21 -10.23 6.78 -6.40
CA LYS A 21 -10.29 5.67 -5.46
C LYS A 21 -9.80 4.40 -6.16
N THR A 22 -8.56 4.03 -5.91
CA THR A 22 -7.98 2.79 -6.43
C THR A 22 -8.47 1.58 -5.62
N ASN A 23 -8.80 0.48 -6.30
CA ASN A 23 -9.07 -0.79 -5.64
C ASN A 23 -7.77 -1.41 -5.13
N LYS A 24 -7.61 -1.51 -3.80
CA LYS A 24 -6.40 -2.04 -3.16
C LYS A 24 -6.38 -3.57 -2.98
N THR A 25 -7.41 -4.28 -3.45
CA THR A 25 -7.46 -5.76 -3.37
C THR A 25 -6.76 -6.45 -4.53
N ILE A 26 -6.36 -5.69 -5.53
CA ILE A 26 -5.77 -6.17 -6.77
C ILE A 26 -4.36 -5.63 -6.87
N ASP A 27 -3.47 -6.52 -7.26
CA ASP A 27 -2.13 -6.16 -7.70
C ASP A 27 -2.17 -5.60 -9.12
N ILE A 28 -1.69 -4.37 -9.27
CA ILE A 28 -1.77 -3.61 -10.52
C ILE A 28 -0.39 -3.50 -11.16
N GLY A 29 -0.26 -3.96 -12.40
CA GLY A 29 1.03 -4.01 -13.07
C GLY A 29 1.04 -5.06 -14.19
N ILE A 30 2.20 -5.67 -14.41
CA ILE A 30 2.36 -6.81 -15.31
C ILE A 30 1.89 -8.05 -14.50
N ASN A 31 0.87 -8.76 -15.00
CA ASN A 31 0.20 -9.91 -14.34
C ASN A 31 -0.69 -9.59 -13.12
N THR A 32 -1.76 -8.83 -13.38
CA THR A 32 -2.81 -8.53 -12.41
C THR A 32 -3.40 -9.77 -11.75
N HIS A 33 -3.24 -9.86 -10.43
CA HIS A 33 -3.84 -10.91 -9.60
C HIS A 33 -4.34 -10.34 -8.26
N SER A 34 -4.94 -11.17 -7.42
CA SER A 34 -5.42 -10.68 -6.11
C SER A 34 -4.29 -10.68 -5.09
N VAL A 35 -4.16 -9.58 -4.32
CA VAL A 35 -3.22 -9.48 -3.20
C VAL A 35 -3.42 -10.61 -2.17
N SER A 36 -4.60 -11.21 -2.12
CA SER A 36 -4.89 -12.37 -1.26
C SER A 36 -4.11 -13.64 -1.61
N GLN A 37 -3.54 -13.74 -2.82
CA GLN A 37 -2.73 -14.87 -3.27
C GLN A 37 -1.25 -14.71 -2.88
N LEU A 38 -0.83 -13.51 -2.48
CA LEU A 38 0.54 -13.19 -2.12
C LEU A 38 0.86 -13.60 -0.67
N LYS A 39 2.16 -13.74 -0.39
CA LYS A 39 2.66 -14.12 0.94
C LYS A 39 3.02 -12.88 1.75
N ALA A 40 2.25 -12.66 2.82
CA ALA A 40 2.54 -11.59 3.77
C ALA A 40 3.56 -12.03 4.84
N GLY A 41 4.41 -11.09 5.24
CA GLY A 41 5.14 -11.11 6.50
C GLY A 41 4.65 -10.03 7.43
N ILE A 42 5.38 -9.84 8.54
CA ILE A 42 5.10 -8.80 9.52
C ILE A 42 6.30 -7.86 9.60
N TRP A 43 6.04 -6.57 9.44
CA TRP A 43 6.96 -5.51 9.83
C TRP A 43 6.51 -4.93 11.17
N ILE A 44 7.45 -4.65 12.06
CA ILE A 44 7.17 -4.07 13.36
C ILE A 44 7.50 -2.58 13.26
N ASP A 45 6.48 -1.73 13.41
CA ASP A 45 6.67 -0.28 13.35
C ASP A 45 7.51 0.23 14.55
N PRO A 46 7.97 1.51 14.53
CA PRO A 46 8.75 2.06 15.64
C PRO A 46 8.03 2.08 16.99
N GLN A 47 6.69 1.93 17.01
CA GLN A 47 5.89 1.84 18.21
C GLN A 47 5.74 0.40 18.71
N GLY A 48 6.30 -0.57 17.99
CA GLY A 48 6.27 -1.99 18.36
C GLY A 48 5.04 -2.73 17.84
N CYS A 49 4.26 -2.15 16.93
CA CYS A 49 3.03 -2.75 16.43
C CYS A 49 3.19 -3.34 15.02
N ASP A 50 2.41 -4.38 14.76
CA ASP A 50 2.49 -5.23 13.59
C ASP A 50 1.85 -4.54 12.37
N GLN A 51 2.56 -4.59 11.26
CA GLN A 51 2.10 -4.21 9.93
C GLN A 51 2.22 -5.42 9.02
N TRP A 52 1.18 -5.74 8.26
CA TRP A 52 1.30 -6.66 7.14
C TRP A 52 2.18 -6.02 6.08
N ILE A 53 3.16 -6.78 5.58
CA ILE A 53 4.02 -6.36 4.49
C ILE A 53 4.10 -7.47 3.43
N ILE A 54 4.02 -7.08 2.17
CA ILE A 54 4.25 -7.94 1.00
C ILE A 54 5.16 -7.15 0.05
N ASP A 55 6.12 -7.83 -0.54
CA ASP A 55 7.03 -7.29 -1.53
C ASP A 55 7.06 -8.29 -2.69
N ASP A 56 6.41 -7.95 -3.79
CA ASP A 56 6.32 -8.75 -5.01
C ASP A 56 7.32 -8.28 -6.09
N GLY A 57 8.47 -7.77 -5.64
CA GLY A 57 9.57 -7.39 -6.50
C GLY A 57 9.58 -5.88 -6.79
N VAL A 58 8.71 -5.41 -7.68
CA VAL A 58 8.58 -3.96 -7.98
C VAL A 58 7.47 -3.32 -7.15
N GLU A 59 6.42 -4.07 -6.87
CA GLU A 59 5.24 -3.66 -6.13
C GLU A 59 5.32 -4.05 -4.65
N GLY A 60 4.90 -3.13 -3.76
CA GLY A 60 4.91 -3.34 -2.31
C GLY A 60 3.59 -2.99 -1.66
N TYR A 61 3.10 -3.86 -0.79
CA TYR A 61 1.86 -3.67 -0.02
C TYR A 61 2.15 -3.55 1.46
N LEU A 62 1.49 -2.60 2.11
CA LEU A 62 1.58 -2.40 3.55
C LEU A 62 0.22 -2.03 4.13
N SER A 63 -0.17 -2.70 5.20
CA SER A 63 -1.39 -2.36 5.96
C SER A 63 -1.24 -2.70 7.43
N ALA A 64 -1.91 -1.93 8.30
CA ALA A 64 -1.92 -2.22 9.73
C ALA A 64 -2.55 -3.58 10.00
N ARG A 65 -1.91 -4.40 10.83
CA ARG A 65 -2.53 -5.60 11.34
C ARG A 65 -3.43 -5.20 12.51
N LEU A 66 -4.73 -5.30 12.28
CA LEU A 66 -5.74 -4.94 13.27
C LEU A 66 -6.37 -6.18 13.90
N ASP A 67 -6.76 -6.07 15.16
CA ASP A 67 -7.62 -7.04 15.81
C ASP A 67 -9.08 -6.90 15.32
N LYS A 68 -9.96 -7.77 15.80
CA LYS A 68 -11.39 -7.75 15.46
C LYS A 68 -12.14 -6.48 15.88
N TYR A 69 -11.53 -5.63 16.71
CA TYR A 69 -12.06 -4.36 17.17
C TYR A 69 -11.43 -3.15 16.46
N GLY A 70 -10.55 -3.39 15.48
CA GLY A 70 -9.85 -2.35 14.75
C GLY A 70 -8.66 -1.74 15.50
N LYS A 71 -8.18 -2.36 16.59
CA LYS A 71 -6.98 -1.90 17.31
C LYS A 71 -5.72 -2.51 16.70
N PRO A 72 -4.59 -1.77 16.66
CA PRO A 72 -3.31 -2.32 16.24
C PRO A 72 -2.93 -3.54 17.08
N VAL A 73 -2.48 -4.60 16.41
CA VAL A 73 -1.87 -5.75 17.05
C VAL A 73 -0.41 -5.42 17.32
N CYS A 74 0.09 -5.61 18.54
CA CYS A 74 1.50 -5.40 18.88
C CYS A 74 2.01 -6.70 19.52
N SER A 75 2.45 -7.63 18.66
CA SER A 75 2.64 -9.04 19.04
C SER A 75 3.96 -9.33 19.74
N GLY A 76 4.96 -8.46 19.59
CA GLY A 76 6.30 -8.65 20.16
C GLY A 76 7.11 -9.77 19.51
N ILE A 77 6.76 -10.21 18.30
CA ILE A 77 7.46 -11.30 17.59
C ILE A 77 8.88 -10.94 17.13
N ALA A 78 9.22 -9.65 17.07
CA ALA A 78 10.58 -9.15 16.82
C ALA A 78 10.75 -7.73 17.37
N ALA A 79 11.97 -7.18 17.30
CA ALA A 79 12.26 -5.83 17.75
C ALA A 79 11.63 -4.77 16.83
N PRO A 80 11.38 -3.54 17.32
CA PRO A 80 10.92 -2.44 16.48
C PRO A 80 11.81 -2.25 15.26
N THR A 81 11.19 -1.88 14.14
CA THR A 81 11.81 -1.70 12.81
C THR A 81 12.30 -2.98 12.12
N GLN A 82 12.09 -4.17 12.71
CA GLN A 82 12.42 -5.44 12.07
C GLN A 82 11.26 -6.02 11.26
N THR A 83 11.61 -6.92 10.33
CA THR A 83 10.66 -7.70 9.52
C THR A 83 10.83 -9.18 9.77
N VAL A 84 9.72 -9.92 9.78
CA VAL A 84 9.68 -11.38 9.93
C VAL A 84 8.78 -12.02 8.88
N GLY A 85 9.10 -13.26 8.50
CA GLY A 85 8.35 -14.03 7.50
C GLY A 85 8.93 -13.96 6.09
N LYS A 86 8.35 -14.72 5.16
CA LYS A 86 8.75 -14.80 3.74
C LYS A 86 7.94 -13.82 2.91
N PHE A 87 8.13 -12.53 3.14
CA PHE A 87 7.37 -11.45 2.48
C PHE A 87 7.96 -11.00 1.15
N LYS A 88 9.25 -11.30 0.89
CA LYS A 88 9.95 -10.90 -0.33
C LYS A 88 9.84 -11.98 -1.40
N ASN A 89 9.38 -11.57 -2.58
CA ASN A 89 9.49 -12.31 -3.82
C ASN A 89 10.35 -11.48 -4.79
N TRP A 90 11.56 -11.96 -5.10
CA TRP A 90 12.56 -11.19 -5.87
C TRP A 90 12.50 -11.42 -7.38
N VAL A 91 11.57 -12.27 -7.83
CA VAL A 91 11.39 -12.57 -9.25
C VAL A 91 10.43 -11.53 -9.82
N PRO A 92 10.86 -10.66 -10.77
CA PRO A 92 9.94 -9.84 -11.54
C PRO A 92 9.02 -10.80 -12.30
N ASP A 93 7.73 -10.71 -12.00
CA ASP A 93 6.74 -11.77 -12.14
C ASP A 93 6.74 -12.56 -13.49
N PRO A 94 6.56 -13.90 -13.47
CA PRO A 94 5.23 -14.42 -13.78
C PRO A 94 4.80 -15.65 -12.96
N LEU A 95 3.76 -15.47 -12.14
CA LEU A 95 2.86 -16.45 -11.50
C LEU A 95 3.52 -17.59 -10.70
#